data_AF-A0A2V7DNI0-F1
#
_entry.id   AF-A0A2V7DNI0-F1
#
_cell.length_a   1.000
_cell.length_b   1.000
_cell.length_c   1.000
_cell.angle_alpha   90.00
_cell.angle_beta   90.00
_cell.angle_gamma   90.00
#
_symmetry.space_group_name_H-M   'P 1'
#
loop_
_entity.id
_entity.type
_entity.pdbx_description
1 polymer ?
#
loop_
_entity_poly.entity_id
_entity_poly.type
_entity_poly.pdbx_seq_one_letter_code
_entity_poly.pdbx_strand_id
1 'polypeptide(L)'
;MRTDRYLKAVLTVIAIALVAIAANSWMATLAPHRAEAQTAAPKYEINLPKAWGKILSFSNNNLLLEGTDGTLRIVDLEGKPPEFPRVKVQARWQ
;
A
#
# COMPACT_ATOMS: atom_id res chain seq x y z
N MET A 1 -32.71 -14.54 -49.34
CA MET A 1 -32.88 -13.35 -48.48
C MET A 1 -32.61 -13.59 -46.98
N ARG A 2 -32.90 -14.76 -46.38
CA ARG A 2 -32.60 -15.04 -44.97
C ARG A 2 -31.09 -15.07 -44.64
N THR A 3 -30.27 -15.64 -45.52
CA THR A 3 -28.81 -15.76 -45.33
C THR A 3 -28.10 -14.41 -45.32
N ASP A 4 -28.52 -13.47 -46.17
CA ASP A 4 -27.99 -12.09 -46.19
C ASP A 4 -28.33 -11.33 -44.90
N ARG A 5 -29.55 -11.52 -44.37
CA ARG A 5 -29.96 -10.92 -43.10
C ARG A 5 -29.17 -11.49 -41.92
N TYR A 6 -28.90 -12.80 -41.92
CA TYR A 6 -28.08 -13.46 -40.90
C TYR A 6 -26.62 -12.98 -40.96
N LEU A 7 -26.04 -12.92 -42.16
CA LEU A 7 -24.67 -12.43 -42.35
C LEU A 7 -24.50 -10.99 -41.88
N LYS A 8 -25.45 -10.11 -42.23
CA LYS A 8 -25.46 -8.72 -41.75
C LYS A 8 -25.57 -8.63 -40.23
N ALA A 9 -26.42 -9.46 -39.61
CA ALA A 9 -26.57 -9.50 -38.16
C ALA A 9 -25.26 -9.95 -37.48
N VAL A 10 -24.62 -11.00 -37.99
CA VAL A 10 -23.33 -11.48 -37.47
C VAL A 10 -22.25 -10.41 -37.60
N LEU A 11 -22.16 -9.74 -38.76
CA LEU A 11 -21.19 -8.67 -38.98
C LEU A 11 -21.43 -7.45 -38.07
N THR A 12 -22.69 -7.11 -37.79
CA THR A 12 -22.99 -6.01 -36.85
C THR A 12 -22.61 -6.37 -35.42
N VAL A 13 -22.88 -7.61 -34.98
CA VAL A 13 -22.46 -8.07 -33.66
C VAL A 13 -20.95 -8.05 -33.52
N ILE A 14 -20.22 -8.52 -34.55
CA ILE A 14 -18.75 -8.48 -34.57
C ILE A 14 -18.25 -7.03 -34.52
N ALA A 15 -18.82 -6.13 -35.32
CA ALA A 15 -18.44 -4.73 -35.32
C ALA A 15 -18.65 -4.06 -33.95
N ILE A 16 -19.78 -4.32 -33.29
CA ILE A 16 -20.06 -3.81 -31.94
C ILE A 16 -19.06 -4.36 -30.93
N ALA A 17 -18.76 -5.66 -31.00
CA ALA A 17 -17.79 -6.29 -30.10
C ALA A 17 -16.39 -5.67 -30.25
N LEU A 18 -15.95 -5.42 -31.49
CA LEU A 18 -14.66 -4.78 -31.76
C LEU A 18 -14.60 -3.35 -31.23
N VAL A 19 -15.69 -2.58 -31.38
CA VAL A 19 -15.78 -1.21 -30.82
C VAL A 19 -15.70 -1.25 -29.29
N ALA A 20 -16.39 -2.18 -28.64
CA ALA A 20 -16.36 -2.31 -27.18
C ALA A 20 -14.95 -2.66 -26.66
N ILE A 21 -14.24 -3.57 -27.35
CA ILE A 21 -12.87 -3.95 -26.99
C ILE A 21 -11.91 -2.77 -27.13
N ALA A 22 -12.01 -2.01 -28.23
CA ALA A 22 -11.19 -0.83 -28.48
C ALA A 22 -11.48 0.31 -27.47
N ALA A 23 -12.74 0.50 -27.09
CA ALA A 23 -13.11 1.48 -26.07
C ALA A 23 -12.56 1.07 -24.70
N ASN A 24 -12.61 -0.21 -24.34
CA ASN A 24 -12.10 -0.70 -23.06
C ASN A 24 -10.57 -0.56 -22.94
N SER A 25 -9.82 -0.85 -24.02
CA SER A 25 -8.36 -0.67 -24.00
C SER A 25 -7.97 0.80 -23.85
N TRP A 26 -8.70 1.70 -24.49
CA TRP A 26 -8.47 3.14 -24.33
C TRP A 26 -8.83 3.64 -22.92
N MET A 27 -9.95 3.18 -22.34
CA MET A 27 -10.28 3.49 -20.94
C MET A 27 -9.25 2.96 -19.96
N ALA A 28 -8.67 1.77 -20.21
CA ALA A 28 -7.60 1.23 -19.38
C ALA A 28 -6.33 2.09 -19.42
N THR A 29 -6.04 2.78 -20.54
CA THR A 29 -4.92 3.75 -20.61
C THR A 29 -5.20 5.06 -19.88
N LEU A 30 -6.47 5.43 -19.73
CA LEU A 30 -6.90 6.61 -18.99
C LEU A 30 -7.07 6.32 -17.49
N ALA A 31 -7.01 5.05 -17.07
CA ALA A 31 -7.02 4.71 -15.67
C ALA A 31 -5.79 5.36 -15.01
N PRO A 32 -5.99 6.23 -14.00
CA PRO A 32 -4.86 6.82 -13.29
C PRO A 32 -4.01 5.68 -12.73
N HIS A 33 -2.69 5.78 -12.93
CA HIS A 33 -1.76 4.83 -12.33
C HIS A 33 -2.06 4.77 -10.84
N ARG A 34 -2.24 3.57 -10.31
CA ARG A 34 -2.42 3.39 -8.87
C ARG A 34 -1.18 3.94 -8.18
N ALA A 35 -1.32 5.09 -7.54
CA ALA A 35 -0.29 5.69 -6.70
C ALA A 35 -0.24 4.93 -5.36
N GLU A 36 -0.01 3.62 -5.44
CA GLU A 36 0.18 2.79 -4.27
C GLU A 36 1.55 3.13 -3.69
N ALA A 37 1.57 3.67 -2.47
CA ALA A 37 2.80 3.91 -1.71
C ALA A 37 3.45 2.61 -1.19
N GLN A 38 2.83 1.46 -1.48
CA GLN A 38 3.28 0.13 -1.05
C GLN A 38 4.27 -0.40 -2.06
N THR A 39 5.54 -0.50 -1.68
CA THR A 39 6.60 -1.11 -2.50
C THR A 39 6.75 -2.60 -2.16
N ALA A 40 7.14 -3.41 -3.15
CA ALA A 40 7.34 -4.86 -2.98
C ALA A 40 8.35 -5.21 -1.87
N ALA A 41 9.29 -4.31 -1.59
CA ALA A 41 10.16 -4.37 -0.42
C ALA A 41 10.12 -3.02 0.31
N PRO A 42 9.84 -2.99 1.62
CA PRO A 42 9.99 -1.77 2.42
C PRO A 42 11.48 -1.41 2.55
N LYS A 43 11.79 -0.11 2.62
CA LYS A 43 13.17 0.36 2.85
C LYS A 43 13.74 -0.12 4.19
N TYR A 44 12.86 -0.25 5.19
CA TYR A 44 13.19 -0.77 6.51
C TYR A 44 12.05 -1.67 6.97
N GLU A 45 12.37 -2.93 7.23
CA GLU A 45 11.47 -3.87 7.89
C GLU A 45 12.03 -4.17 9.27
N ILE A 46 11.21 -3.98 10.30
CA ILE A 46 11.66 -4.08 11.69
C ILE A 46 10.63 -4.91 12.46
N ASN A 47 11.11 -6.00 13.05
CA ASN A 47 10.28 -6.82 13.93
C ASN A 47 10.20 -6.13 15.30
N LEU A 48 9.05 -5.53 15.58
CA LEU A 48 8.77 -4.89 16.87
C LEU A 48 8.27 -5.94 17.87
N PRO A 49 8.98 -6.20 18.98
CA PRO A 49 8.51 -7.10 20.02
C PRO A 49 7.23 -6.57 20.66
N LYS A 50 6.22 -7.44 20.86
CA LYS A 50 4.98 -7.08 21.58
C LYS A 50 5.25 -6.53 23.00
N ALA A 51 6.36 -6.93 23.62
CA ALA A 51 6.77 -6.48 24.94
C ALA A 51 7.12 -4.98 25.00
N TRP A 52 7.35 -4.32 23.87
CA TRP A 52 7.64 -2.88 23.85
C TRP A 52 6.41 -2.01 24.13
N GLY A 53 5.21 -2.59 24.08
CA GLY A 53 3.97 -1.89 24.34
C GLY A 53 3.27 -1.41 23.07
N LYS A 54 2.47 -0.35 23.20
CA LYS A 54 1.61 0.17 22.16
C LYS A 54 2.35 1.21 21.32
N ILE A 55 2.26 1.10 19.99
CA ILE A 55 2.78 2.13 19.08
C ILE A 55 1.78 3.28 19.02
N LEU A 56 2.24 4.48 19.36
CA LEU A 56 1.43 5.70 19.34
C LEU A 56 1.66 6.51 18.07
N SER A 57 2.91 6.62 17.61
CA SER A 57 3.26 7.43 16.45
C SER A 57 4.61 7.02 15.86
N PHE A 58 4.84 7.41 14.60
CA PHE A 58 6.11 7.30 13.91
C PHE A 58 6.46 8.67 13.31
N SER A 59 7.65 9.18 13.61
CA SER A 59 8.14 10.47 13.12
C SER A 59 9.66 10.50 13.04
N ASN A 60 10.21 11.00 11.93
CA ASN A 60 11.66 11.14 11.71
C ASN A 60 12.44 9.87 12.07
N ASN A 61 11.99 8.70 11.58
CA ASN A 61 12.56 7.38 11.89
C ASN A 61 12.54 6.96 13.37
N ASN A 62 11.79 7.65 14.21
CA ASN A 62 11.57 7.27 15.60
C ASN A 62 10.15 6.75 15.79
N LEU A 63 10.01 5.74 16.65
CA LEU A 63 8.73 5.30 17.17
C LEU A 63 8.47 5.94 18.52
N LEU A 64 7.28 6.53 18.66
CA LEU A 64 6.70 6.84 19.96
C LEU A 64 5.91 5.62 20.43
N LEU A 65 6.30 5.10 21.59
CA LEU A 65 5.74 3.91 22.20
C LEU A 65 5.21 4.25 23.59
N GLU A 66 4.15 3.58 23.99
CA GLU A 66 3.63 3.57 25.35
C GLU A 66 3.86 2.18 25.94
N GLY A 67 4.72 2.09 26.96
CA GLY A 67 4.98 0.87 27.70
C GLY A 67 3.76 0.42 28.50
N THR A 68 3.71 -0.86 28.85
CA THR A 68 2.64 -1.41 29.72
C THR A 68 2.60 -0.80 31.11
N ASP A 69 3.69 -0.15 31.51
CA ASP A 69 3.88 0.62 32.73
C ASP A 69 3.38 2.08 32.61
N GLY A 70 2.79 2.47 31.47
CA GLY A 70 2.36 3.84 31.19
C GLY A 70 3.51 4.80 30.87
N THR A 71 4.73 4.28 30.66
CA THR A 71 5.88 5.11 30.27
C THR A 71 5.86 5.41 28.78
N LEU A 72 6.12 6.67 28.42
CA LEU A 72 6.27 7.09 27.04
C LEU A 72 7.74 6.97 26.63
N ARG A 73 8.01 6.27 25.53
CA ARG A 73 9.37 6.00 25.04
C ARG A 73 9.49 6.41 23.59
N ILE A 74 10.55 7.14 23.28
CA ILE A 74 10.95 7.42 21.89
C ILE A 74 12.07 6.44 21.55
N VAL A 75 11.84 5.57 20.59
CA VAL A 75 12.81 4.56 20.11
C VAL A 75 13.33 4.96 18.74
N ASP A 76 14.64 5.06 18.61
CA ASP A 76 15.31 5.22 17.33
C ASP A 76 15.48 3.87 16.65
N LEU A 77 15.13 3.86 15.38
CA LEU A 77 15.21 2.70 14.50
C LEU A 77 16.35 2.82 13.48
N GLU A 78 16.98 3.98 13.38
CA GLU A 78 17.99 4.26 12.38
C GLU A 78 19.39 3.86 12.87
N GLY A 79 19.89 2.73 12.36
CA GLY A 79 21.27 2.34 12.57
C GLY A 79 21.57 0.90 12.18
N LYS A 80 22.75 0.42 12.58
CA LYS A 80 23.17 -0.96 12.31
C LYS A 80 22.90 -1.85 13.54
N PRO A 81 22.39 -3.08 13.35
CA PRO A 81 22.38 -4.07 14.42
C PRO A 81 23.81 -4.29 14.96
N PRO A 82 24.02 -4.54 16.27
CA PRO A 82 23.02 -4.77 17.32
C PRO A 82 22.66 -3.52 18.15
N GLU A 83 23.27 -2.36 17.84
CA GLU A 83 23.14 -1.15 18.66
C GLU A 83 21.73 -0.54 18.59
N PHE A 84 21.04 -0.78 17.48
CA PHE A 84 19.67 -0.36 17.25
C PHE A 84 18.78 -1.59 17.20
N PRO A 85 17.55 -1.49 17.71
CA PRO A 85 16.81 -0.28 18.10
C PRO A 85 17.12 0.21 19.54
N ARG A 86 17.17 1.54 19.76
CA ARG A 86 17.59 2.18 21.04
C ARG A 86 16.58 3.20 21.56
N VAL A 87 16.33 3.20 22.88
CA VAL A 87 15.52 4.24 23.55
C VAL A 87 16.31 5.55 23.61
N LYS A 88 15.78 6.60 22.98
CA LYS A 88 16.29 7.98 23.04
C LYS A 88 15.81 8.71 24.29
N VAL A 89 14.51 8.64 24.55
CA VAL A 89 13.86 9.35 25.65
C VAL A 89 12.85 8.42 26.31
N GLN A 90 12.82 8.42 27.64
CA GLN A 90 11.78 7.78 28.44
C GLN A 90 11.17 8.83 29.38
N ALA A 91 9.86 9.04 29.26
CA ALA A 91 9.08 9.91 30.12
C ALA A 91 8.07 9.08 30.92
N ARG A 92 7.83 9.50 32.15
CA ARG A 92 6.80 8.94 33.03
C ARG A 92 5.95 10.10 33.54
N TRP A 93 4.64 9.90 33.63
CA TRP A 93 3.78 10.83 34.36
C TRP A 93 4.15 10.77 35.85
N GLN A 94 4.30 11.93 36.49
CA GLN A 94 4.47 12.04 37.94
C GLN A 94 3.15 12.37 38.60
#